data_AF-A0A537FSR5-F1
#
_entry.id   AF-A0A537FSR5-F1
#
_cell.length_a   1.000
_cell.length_b   1.000
_cell.length_c   1.000
_cell.angle_alpha   90.00
_cell.angle_beta   90.00
_cell.angle_gamma   90.00
#
_symmetry.space_group_name_H-M   'P 1'
#
loop_
_entity.id
_entity.type
_entity.pdbx_description
1 polymer ?
#
loop_
_entity_poly.entity_id
_entity_poly.type
_entity_poly.pdbx_seq_one_letter_code
_entity_poly.pdbx_strand_id
1 'polypeptide(L)' 'MLLETTSKHEAAPMSMGMQKTQYDMALEQFQRAADIMKLDPNVQEILRKPRRILSVNFPVKMDDGRILLYQGFR' A
#
# COMPACT_ATOMS: atom_id res chain seq x y z
N MET A 1 -8.56 32.28 1.15
CA MET A 1 -7.13 31.93 1.22
C MET A 1 -7.01 30.88 2.33
N LEU A 2 -7.13 29.60 1.97
CA LEU A 2 -7.22 28.47 2.91
C LEU A 2 -6.30 27.35 2.40
N LEU A 3 -5.06 27.44 2.90
CA LEU A 3 -4.10 26.38 3.23
C LEU A 3 -4.05 25.14 2.32
N GLU A 4 -3.04 25.14 1.45
CA GLU A 4 -2.44 23.96 0.82
C GLU A 4 -1.88 23.02 1.89
N THR A 5 -2.35 21.77 1.96
CA THR A 5 -1.58 20.60 2.44
C THR A 5 -2.21 19.29 1.93
N THR A 6 -2.37 19.14 0.61
CA THR A 6 -2.43 17.78 0.02
C THR A 6 -1.02 17.23 0.09
N SER A 7 -0.74 16.43 1.13
CA SER A 7 0.51 15.71 1.30
C SER A 7 0.68 14.72 0.13
N LYS A 8 1.58 15.09 -0.76
CA LYS A 8 2.01 14.37 -1.95
C LYS A 8 2.50 12.97 -1.58
N HIS A 9 1.68 11.95 -1.82
CA HIS A 9 2.17 10.62 -2.18
C HIS A 9 2.12 10.37 -3.69
N GLU A 10 1.89 11.43 -4.47
CA GLU A 10 2.14 11.42 -5.91
C GLU A 10 3.65 11.53 -6.12
N ALA A 11 4.29 10.35 -6.22
CA ALA A 11 5.60 10.22 -6.81
C ALA A 11 5.49 10.74 -8.25
N ALA A 12 6.19 11.83 -8.55
CA ALA A 12 6.35 12.36 -9.89
C ALA A 12 6.86 11.25 -10.85
N PRO A 13 6.45 11.26 -12.13
CA PRO A 13 6.79 10.18 -13.05
C PRO A 13 8.28 10.27 -13.44
N MET A 14 9.12 9.47 -12.79
CA MET A 14 10.43 9.11 -13.35
C MET A 14 10.20 8.13 -14.50
N SER A 15 10.69 8.45 -15.70
CA SER A 15 10.58 7.61 -16.89
C SER A 15 11.14 6.20 -16.64
N MET A 16 10.34 5.15 -16.76
CA MET A 16 10.80 3.74 -16.76
C MET A 16 9.64 2.83 -17.18
N GLY A 17 9.91 1.80 -17.99
CA GLY A 17 8.90 0.86 -18.47
C GLY A 17 8.05 0.28 -17.34
N MET A 18 6.82 -0.17 -17.66
CA MET A 18 5.82 -0.68 -16.70
C MET A 18 6.45 -1.60 -15.65
N GLN A 19 6.81 -1.04 -14.49
CA GLN A 19 7.43 -1.76 -13.39
C GLN A 19 6.31 -2.18 -12.46
N LYS A 20 6.08 -3.49 -12.36
CA LYS A 20 5.01 -4.06 -11.53
C LYS A 20 5.29 -3.78 -10.06
N THR A 21 4.29 -3.30 -9.34
CA THR A 21 4.40 -3.13 -7.88
C THR A 21 4.40 -4.48 -7.17
N GLN A 22 4.81 -4.50 -5.90
CA GLN A 22 4.72 -5.70 -5.05
C GLN A 22 3.27 -6.18 -4.91
N TYR A 23 2.32 -5.25 -4.90
CA TYR A 23 0.89 -5.56 -4.88
C TYR A 23 0.45 -6.23 -6.19
N ASP A 24 0.88 -5.73 -7.35
CA ASP A 24 0.56 -6.33 -8.65
C ASP A 24 1.11 -7.76 -8.75
N MET A 25 2.35 -7.97 -8.30
CA MET A 25 2.95 -9.32 -8.24
C MET A 25 2.17 -10.26 -7.33
N ALA A 26 1.69 -9.80 -6.17
CA ALA A 26 0.88 -10.60 -5.27
C ALA A 26 -0.49 -10.94 -5.88
N LEU A 27 -1.13 -9.99 -6.56
CA LEU A 27 -2.39 -10.22 -7.27
C LEU A 27 -2.26 -11.24 -8.40
N GLU A 28 -1.15 -11.23 -9.15
CA GLU A 28 -0.89 -12.21 -10.20
C GLU A 28 -0.70 -13.63 -9.66
N GLN A 29 -0.08 -13.76 -8.48
CA GLN A 29 0.05 -15.06 -7.79
C GLN A 29 -1.31 -15.53 -7.27
N PHE A 30 -2.08 -14.62 -6.67
CA PHE A 30 -3.44 -14.90 -6.22
C PHE A 30 -4.34 -15.37 -7.37
N GLN A 31 -4.32 -14.67 -8.51
CA GLN A 31 -5.16 -15.02 -9.66
C GLN A 31 -4.85 -16.42 -10.18
N ARG A 32 -3.56 -16.76 -10.35
CA ARG A 32 -3.15 -18.10 -10.78
C ARG A 32 -3.65 -19.19 -9.83
N ALA A 33 -3.56 -18.96 -8.52
CA ALA A 33 -4.05 -19.92 -7.54
C ALA A 33 -5.59 -20.05 -7.60
N ALA A 34 -6.31 -18.94 -7.71
CA ALA A 34 -7.77 -18.90 -7.81
C ALA A 34 -8.28 -19.63 -9.07
N ASP A 35 -7.60 -19.48 -10.20
CA ASP A 35 -7.94 -20.14 -11.46
C ASP A 35 -7.78 -21.66 -11.37
N ILE A 36 -6.67 -22.13 -10.76
CA ILE A 36 -6.39 -23.57 -10.58
C ILE A 36 -7.47 -24.24 -9.72
N MET A 37 -7.88 -23.59 -8.63
CA MET A 37 -8.89 -24.14 -7.71
C MET A 37 -10.34 -23.86 -8.14
N LYS A 38 -10.55 -23.12 -9.24
CA LYS A 38 -11.87 -22.66 -9.71
C LYS A 38 -12.63 -21.94 -8.60
N LEU A 39 -11.96 -21.00 -7.93
CA LEU A 39 -12.53 -20.27 -6.81
C LEU A 39 -13.77 -19.48 -7.25
N ASP A 40 -14.81 -19.47 -6.43
CA ASP A 40 -16.05 -18.72 -6.70
C ASP A 40 -15.73 -17.24 -7.00
N PRO A 41 -16.26 -16.67 -8.10
CA PRO A 41 -15.95 -15.30 -8.48
C PRO A 41 -16.26 -14.25 -7.41
N ASN A 42 -17.31 -14.46 -6.61
CA ASN A 42 -17.66 -13.54 -5.53
C ASN A 42 -16.61 -13.60 -4.41
N VAL A 43 -16.08 -14.80 -4.13
CA VAL A 43 -14.98 -14.97 -3.17
C VAL A 43 -13.68 -14.35 -3.69
N GLN A 44 -13.40 -14.48 -4.99
CA GLN A 44 -12.23 -13.82 -5.61
C GLN A 44 -12.27 -12.31 -5.42
N GLU A 45 -13.42 -11.68 -5.66
CA GLU A 45 -13.56 -10.23 -5.53
C GLU A 45 -13.40 -9.73 -4.09
N ILE A 46 -13.87 -10.52 -3.11
CA ILE A 46 -13.68 -10.20 -1.69
C ILE A 46 -12.21 -10.29 -1.30
N LEU A 47 -11.49 -11.32 -1.75
CA LEU A 47 -10.10 -11.58 -1.36
C LEU A 47 -9.08 -10.73 -2.15
N ARG A 48 -9.47 -10.17 -3.29
CA ARG A 48 -8.60 -9.33 -4.13
C ARG A 48 -8.13 -8.05 -3.42
N LYS A 49 -8.83 -7.59 -2.37
CA LYS A 49 -8.51 -6.36 -1.64
C LYS A 49 -8.32 -6.63 -0.15
N PRO A 50 -7.36 -5.97 0.51
CA PRO A 50 -7.23 -6.07 1.95
C PRO A 50 -8.48 -5.52 2.63
N ARG A 51 -9.00 -6.26 3.62
CA ARG A 51 -10.16 -5.85 4.40
C ARG A 51 -9.92 -4.55 5.20
N ARG A 52 -8.69 -4.33 5.65
CA ARG A 52 -8.28 -3.13 6.40
C ARG A 52 -6.79 -2.89 6.19
N ILE A 53 -6.42 -1.62 6.11
CA ILE A 53 -5.03 -1.16 6.19
C ILE A 53 -4.98 -0.15 7.33
N LEU A 54 -4.05 -0.31 8.27
CA LEU A 54 -3.81 0.67 9.33
C LEU A 54 -2.53 1.43 9.00
N SER A 55 -2.66 2.71 8.67
CA SER A 55 -1.54 3.64 8.57
C SER A 55 -1.54 4.54 9.81
N VAL A 56 -0.39 4.64 10.46
CA VAL A 56 -0.20 5.46 11.66
C VAL A 56 1.01 6.35 11.49
N ASN A 57 0.93 7.57 12.03
CA ASN A 57 2.09 8.42 12.24
C ASN A 57 2.36 8.46 13.74
N PHE A 58 3.54 8.02 14.17
CA PHE A 58 3.88 7.94 15.58
C PHE A 58 5.22 8.63 15.86
N PRO A 59 5.30 9.44 16.94
CA PRO A 59 6.54 10.09 17.31
C PRO A 59 7.49 9.09 17.96
N VAL A 60 8.77 9.20 17.65
CA VAL A 60 9.86 8.49 18.31
C VAL A 60 10.81 9.51 18.89
N LYS A 61 11.15 9.35 20.16
CA LYS A 61 12.20 10.12 20.82
C LYS A 61 13.54 9.45 20.53
N MET A 62 14.43 10.19 19.89
CA MET A 62 15.79 9.76 19.57
C MET A 62 16.68 9.83 20.81
N ASP A 63 17.84 9.17 20.75
CA ASP A 63 18.81 9.16 21.85
C ASP A 63 19.33 10.56 22.19
N ASP A 64 19.42 11.45 21.20
CA ASP A 64 19.81 12.85 21.36
C ASP A 64 18.66 13.76 21.84
N GLY A 65 17.50 13.19 22.14
CA GLY A 65 16.33 13.88 22.67
C GLY A 65 15.40 14.50 21.63
N ARG A 66 15.74 14.50 20.33
CA ARG A 66 14.83 14.99 19.27
C ARG A 66 13.62 14.07 19.12
N ILE A 67 12.51 14.62 18.64
CA ILE A 67 11.32 13.85 18.28
C ILE A 67 11.22 13.79 16.76
N LEU A 68 11.17 12.59 16.20
CA LEU A 68 10.94 12.35 14.78
C LEU A 68 9.63 11.59 14.58
N LEU A 69 8.87 11.98 13.56
CA LEU A 69 7.61 11.31 13.21
C LEU A 69 7.89 10.21 12.20
N TYR A 70 7.44 8.99 12.49
CA TYR A 70 7.57 7.85 11.59
C TYR A 70 6.19 7.37 11.14
N GLN A 71 6.14 6.91 9.88
CA GLN A 71 4.96 6.29 9.31
C GLN A 71 5.05 4.77 9.46
N GLY A 72 4.03 4.17 10.06
CA GLY A 72 3.88 2.72 10.19
C GLY A 72 2.69 2.20 9.38
N PHE A 73 2.79 0.94 8.95
CA PHE A 73 1.73 0.24 8.22
C PHE A 73 1.50 -1.15 8.81
N ARG A 74 0.23 -1.55 8.89
CA ARG A 74 -0.20 -2.91 9.26
C ARG A 74 -1.38 -3.36 8.41
#